data_AF-A0A6M2E2N0-F1
#
_entry.id   AF-A0A6M2E2N0-F1
#
_cell.length_a   1.000
_cell.length_b   1.000
_cell.length_c   1.000
_cell.angle_alpha   90.00
_cell.angle_beta   90.00
_cell.angle_gamma   90.00
#
_symmetry.space_group_name_H-M   'P 1'
#
loop_
_entity.id
_entity.type
_entity.pdbx_description
1 polymer ?
#
loop_
_entity_poly.entity_id
_entity_poly.type
_entity_poly.pdbx_seq_one_letter_code
_entity_poly.pdbx_strand_id
1 'polypeptide(L)'
;MRCFIYEVNFLFFKNILLFLLESGVSPYNILRDLWVFKYDPSKVRERITIAKRANSKKIMPWMVRCKQSVFQRYLNRTKETNELLANRSIEDYLAEKLKCDMDMVNYIIANNPSIRNIHITKLQDSLDYFLSLGYTAYHIAQAPRVLCNSLQTTKERMNEINDLDVKLNSLVILCKSKTEYSKHLTYLRRRKGIKDSSKDLITEKVNSK
;
A
#
# COMPACT_ATOMS: atom_id res chain seq x y z
N MET A 1 30.61 -21.77 8.18
CA MET A 1 30.00 -20.42 8.20
C MET A 1 30.70 -19.62 9.30
N ARG A 2 31.61 -18.70 8.96
CA ARG A 2 32.36 -17.90 9.96
C ARG A 2 31.40 -16.89 10.61
N CYS A 3 31.26 -16.94 11.92
CA CYS A 3 30.42 -16.00 12.65
C CYS A 3 31.17 -14.68 12.80
N PHE A 4 30.93 -13.75 11.87
CA PHE A 4 31.69 -12.49 11.77
C PHE A 4 31.66 -11.65 13.05
N ILE A 5 30.68 -11.87 13.94
CA ILE A 5 30.50 -11.08 15.14
C ILE A 5 31.72 -11.18 16.07
N TYR A 6 32.41 -12.33 16.04
CA TYR A 6 33.65 -12.53 16.80
C TYR A 6 34.87 -11.82 16.17
N GLU A 7 34.74 -11.33 14.93
CA GLU A 7 35.78 -10.60 14.21
C GLU A 7 35.59 -9.08 14.34
N VAL A 8 34.42 -8.62 14.83
CA VAL A 8 34.15 -7.19 15.01
C VAL A 8 34.89 -6.68 16.23
N ASN A 9 35.58 -5.55 16.08
CA ASN A 9 36.21 -4.86 17.20
C ASN A 9 35.19 -4.59 18.32
N PHE A 10 35.50 -5.01 19.54
CA PHE A 10 34.58 -4.92 20.68
C PHE A 10 34.10 -3.49 20.95
N LEU A 11 34.97 -2.50 20.83
CA LEU A 11 34.61 -1.10 21.04
C LEU A 11 33.65 -0.60 19.95
N PHE A 12 33.86 -1.01 18.71
CA PHE A 12 32.95 -0.68 17.60
C PHE A 12 31.57 -1.30 17.82
N PHE A 13 31.55 -2.59 18.16
CA PHE A 13 30.32 -3.31 18.49
C PHE A 13 29.56 -2.61 19.62
N LYS A 14 30.22 -2.33 20.75
CA LYS A 14 29.64 -1.67 21.92
C LYS A 14 29.08 -0.29 21.57
N ASN A 15 29.83 0.52 20.84
CA ASN A 15 29.41 1.87 20.45
C ASN A 15 28.20 1.86 19.52
N ILE A 16 28.16 0.96 18.54
CA ILE A 16 27.02 0.80 17.64
C ILE A 16 25.80 0.30 18.41
N LEU A 17 25.97 -0.69 19.30
CA LEU A 17 24.87 -1.26 20.08
C LEU A 17 24.23 -0.21 20.97
N LEU A 18 25.03 0.52 21.76
CA LEU A 18 24.53 1.59 22.64
C LEU A 18 23.80 2.65 21.84
N PHE A 19 24.38 3.11 20.73
CA PHE A 19 23.75 4.12 19.88
C PHE A 19 22.42 3.67 19.26
N LEU A 20 22.30 2.41 18.85
CA LEU A 20 21.04 1.85 18.33
C LEU A 20 19.96 1.80 19.42
N LEU A 21 20.32 1.38 20.64
CA LEU A 21 19.42 1.32 21.79
C LEU A 21 18.96 2.72 22.22
N GLU A 22 19.88 3.67 22.38
CA GLU A 22 19.60 5.09 22.62
C GLU A 22 18.74 5.71 21.51
N SER A 23 18.81 5.13 20.31
CA SER A 23 18.00 5.54 19.17
C SER A 23 16.62 4.90 19.09
N GLY A 24 16.22 4.15 20.12
CA GLY A 24 14.90 3.51 20.20
C GLY A 24 14.76 2.28 19.32
N VAL A 25 15.87 1.73 18.80
CA VAL A 25 15.83 0.47 18.06
C VAL A 25 15.64 -0.66 19.05
N SER A 26 14.54 -1.42 18.89
CA SER A 26 14.25 -2.57 19.76
C SER A 26 15.39 -3.59 19.76
N PRO A 27 15.81 -4.12 20.94
CA PRO A 27 16.80 -5.18 21.04
C PRO A 27 16.50 -6.38 20.14
N TYR A 28 15.22 -6.76 20.02
CA TYR A 28 14.77 -7.84 19.15
C TYR A 28 15.11 -7.57 17.67
N ASN A 29 14.92 -6.34 17.19
CA ASN A 29 15.26 -5.99 15.81
C ASN A 29 16.77 -5.97 15.57
N ILE A 30 17.56 -5.55 16.57
CA ILE A 30 19.03 -5.59 16.51
C ILE A 30 19.52 -7.04 16.40
N LEU A 31 19.01 -7.94 17.26
CA LEU A 31 19.38 -9.36 17.26
C LEU A 31 19.04 -10.05 15.93
N ARG A 32 17.93 -9.66 15.29
CA ARG A 32 17.55 -10.19 13.98
C ARG A 32 18.40 -9.68 12.81
N ASP A 33 19.16 -8.61 13.01
CA ASP A 33 19.98 -8.01 11.97
C ASP A 33 21.35 -7.57 12.51
N LEU A 34 22.12 -8.56 13.00
CA LEU A 34 23.48 -8.36 13.49
C LEU A 34 24.42 -7.75 12.44
N TRP A 35 24.09 -7.87 11.15
CA TRP A 35 24.93 -7.36 10.07
C TRP A 35 25.16 -5.85 10.14
N VAL A 36 24.33 -5.11 10.88
CA VAL A 36 24.56 -3.68 11.19
C VAL A 36 25.93 -3.44 11.83
N PHE A 37 26.47 -4.39 12.60
CA PHE A 37 27.76 -4.27 13.29
C PHE A 37 28.97 -4.38 12.35
N LYS A 38 28.78 -4.75 11.08
CA LYS A 38 29.86 -4.71 10.07
C LYS A 38 30.11 -3.31 9.50
N TYR A 39 29.20 -2.36 9.76
CA TYR A 39 29.27 -1.03 9.17
C TYR A 39 30.06 -0.10 10.08
N ASP A 40 30.70 0.89 9.46
CA ASP A 40 31.40 1.94 10.17
C ASP A 40 30.46 2.69 11.15
N PRO A 41 30.87 2.92 12.41
CA PRO A 41 30.04 3.62 13.40
C PRO A 41 29.55 4.99 12.91
N SER A 42 30.35 5.73 12.13
CA SER A 42 29.97 7.05 11.60
C SER A 42 28.81 6.92 10.62
N LYS A 43 28.86 5.90 9.74
CA LYS A 43 27.78 5.61 8.78
C LYS A 43 26.49 5.16 9.47
N VAL A 44 26.61 4.35 10.53
CA VAL A 44 25.46 3.98 11.37
C VAL A 44 24.83 5.25 11.96
N ARG A 45 25.65 6.12 12.57
CA ARG A 45 25.18 7.37 13.18
C ARG A 45 24.50 8.29 12.17
N GLU A 46 25.10 8.49 11.02
CA GLU A 46 24.56 9.31 9.94
C GLU A 46 23.16 8.82 9.52
N ARG A 47 23.05 7.54 9.13
CA ARG A 47 21.80 6.91 8.66
C ARG A 47 20.67 7.05 9.68
N ILE A 48 20.95 6.72 10.93
CA ILE A 48 19.95 6.73 12.00
C ILE A 48 19.53 8.16 12.35
N THR A 49 20.47 9.11 12.34
CA THR A 49 20.18 10.52 12.59
C THR A 49 19.28 11.11 11.50
N ILE A 50 19.55 10.79 10.23
CA ILE A 50 18.69 11.21 9.11
C ILE A 50 17.28 10.62 9.26
N ALA A 51 17.18 9.32 9.57
CA ALA A 51 15.87 8.66 9.76
C ALA A 51 15.06 9.27 10.93
N LYS A 52 15.74 9.61 12.03
CA LYS A 52 15.13 10.32 13.17
C LYS A 52 14.63 11.71 12.78
N ARG A 53 15.43 12.51 12.06
CA ARG A 53 15.03 13.84 11.59
C ARG A 53 13.83 13.81 10.66
N ALA A 54 13.68 12.75 9.87
CA ALA A 54 12.49 12.51 9.04
C ALA A 54 11.24 12.08 9.84
N ASN A 55 11.32 12.07 11.19
CA ASN A 55 10.27 11.62 12.09
C ASN A 55 9.78 10.20 11.75
N SER A 56 10.72 9.30 11.48
CA SER A 56 10.41 7.89 11.23
C SER A 56 9.98 7.23 12.54
N LYS A 57 8.68 6.89 12.65
CA LYS A 57 8.09 6.26 13.85
C LYS A 57 8.83 5.00 14.32
N LYS A 58 9.51 4.29 13.40
CA LYS A 58 10.22 3.05 13.70
C LYS A 58 11.58 3.00 13.00
N ILE A 59 12.64 3.21 13.77
CA ILE A 59 14.02 3.06 13.32
C ILE A 59 14.41 1.57 13.29
N MET A 60 15.05 1.13 12.21
CA MET A 60 15.36 -0.28 11.98
C MET A 60 16.80 -0.49 11.48
N PRO A 61 17.49 -1.59 11.86
CA PRO A 61 18.87 -1.83 11.44
C PRO A 61 19.08 -1.92 9.91
N TRP A 62 18.08 -2.43 9.17
CA TRP A 62 18.16 -2.53 7.70
C TRP A 62 18.40 -1.18 7.01
N MET A 63 18.00 -0.08 7.66
CA MET A 63 18.18 1.28 7.14
C MET A 63 19.65 1.62 6.94
N VAL A 64 20.53 1.10 7.79
CA VAL A 64 21.97 1.27 7.68
C VAL A 64 22.53 0.51 6.48
N ARG A 65 22.01 -0.69 6.24
CA ARG A 65 22.55 -1.64 5.24
C ARG A 65 22.09 -1.33 3.82
N CYS A 66 20.91 -0.76 3.68
CA CYS A 66 20.29 -0.56 2.37
C CYS A 66 21.05 0.45 1.50
N LYS A 67 20.84 0.34 0.18
CA LYS A 67 21.37 1.30 -0.81
C LYS A 67 20.76 2.68 -0.55
N GLN A 68 21.49 3.75 -0.90
CA GLN A 68 21.02 5.13 -0.73
C GLN A 68 19.65 5.38 -1.37
N SER A 69 19.41 4.85 -2.57
CA SER A 69 18.12 4.98 -3.28
C SER A 69 16.95 4.37 -2.51
N VAL A 70 17.15 3.21 -1.88
CA VAL A 70 16.14 2.53 -1.05
C VAL A 70 15.87 3.34 0.21
N PHE A 71 16.91 3.84 0.86
CA PHE A 71 16.78 4.69 2.04
C PHE A 71 16.04 5.99 1.72
N GLN A 72 16.42 6.69 0.66
CA GLN A 72 15.78 7.94 0.27
C GLN A 72 14.30 7.73 -0.06
N ARG A 73 13.97 6.65 -0.77
CA ARG A 73 12.57 6.29 -1.05
C ARG A 73 11.78 6.07 0.23
N TYR A 74 12.36 5.44 1.25
CA TYR A 74 11.71 5.27 2.55
C TYR A 74 11.50 6.62 3.27
N LEU A 75 12.49 7.51 3.25
CA LEU A 75 12.37 8.83 3.87
C LEU A 75 11.29 9.67 3.20
N ASN A 76 11.25 9.70 1.86
CA ASN A 76 10.24 10.43 1.11
C ASN A 76 8.83 9.94 1.46
N ARG A 77 8.62 8.62 1.50
CA ARG A 77 7.34 8.02 1.92
C ARG A 77 6.94 8.37 3.35
N THR A 78 7.93 8.42 4.25
CA THR A 78 7.69 8.79 5.65
C THR A 78 7.28 10.25 5.75
N LYS A 79 7.96 11.13 5.01
CA LYS A 79 7.62 12.55 4.90
C LYS A 79 6.21 12.76 4.36
N GLU A 80 5.88 12.16 3.22
CA GLU A 80 4.53 12.20 2.63
C GLU A 80 3.46 11.70 3.62
N THR A 81 3.75 10.61 4.33
CA THR A 81 2.82 10.06 5.33
C THR A 81 2.59 11.02 6.50
N ASN A 82 3.66 11.65 6.98
CA ASN A 82 3.60 12.60 8.08
C ASN A 82 2.89 13.90 7.68
N GLU A 83 3.09 14.38 6.44
CA GLU A 83 2.39 15.54 5.88
C GLU A 83 0.89 15.30 5.76
N LEU A 84 0.48 14.12 5.26
CA LEU A 84 -0.92 13.78 5.05
C LEU A 84 -1.70 13.50 6.34
N LEU A 85 -1.09 12.76 7.27
CA LEU A 85 -1.77 12.45 8.54
C LEU A 85 -1.64 13.59 9.55
N ALA A 86 -0.58 14.40 9.52
CA ALA A 86 -0.36 15.50 10.46
C ALA A 86 -0.61 15.11 11.93
N ASN A 87 -0.11 13.93 12.34
CA ASN A 87 -0.32 13.28 13.65
C ASN A 87 -1.72 12.71 13.94
N ARG A 88 -2.63 12.71 12.96
CA ARG A 88 -3.96 12.10 13.07
C ARG A 88 -3.93 10.60 12.76
N SER A 89 -4.98 9.90 13.15
CA SER A 89 -5.17 8.49 12.80
C SER A 89 -5.65 8.33 11.35
N ILE A 90 -5.58 7.10 10.82
CA ILE A 90 -6.16 6.79 9.51
C ILE A 90 -7.67 6.96 9.55
N GLU A 91 -8.29 6.64 10.69
CA GLU A 91 -9.71 6.78 10.95
C GLU A 91 -10.14 8.27 10.88
N ASP A 92 -9.41 9.17 11.53
CA ASP A 92 -9.68 10.62 11.46
C ASP A 92 -9.55 11.14 10.02
N TYR A 93 -8.52 10.68 9.31
CA TYR A 93 -8.30 11.03 7.91
C TYR A 93 -9.47 10.55 7.02
N LEU A 94 -9.96 9.33 7.25
CA LEU A 94 -11.11 8.80 6.52
C LEU A 94 -12.39 9.60 6.80
N ALA A 95 -12.66 9.94 8.07
CA ALA A 95 -13.83 10.72 8.46
C ALA A 95 -13.85 12.08 7.75
N GLU A 96 -12.72 12.80 7.78
CA GLU A 96 -12.58 14.09 7.11
C GLU A 96 -12.73 13.95 5.59
N LYS A 97 -12.01 12.99 4.98
CA LYS A 97 -11.96 12.85 3.52
C LYS A 97 -13.29 12.39 2.93
N LEU A 98 -13.99 11.49 3.61
CA LEU A 98 -15.30 10.98 3.20
C LEU A 98 -16.47 11.85 3.69
N LYS A 99 -16.20 12.84 4.54
CA LYS A 99 -17.19 13.71 5.19
C LYS A 99 -18.29 12.90 5.90
N CYS A 100 -17.88 11.91 6.69
CA CYS A 100 -18.79 11.04 7.44
C CYS A 100 -18.41 11.00 8.93
N ASP A 101 -19.32 10.49 9.76
CA ASP A 101 -19.07 10.29 11.17
C ASP A 101 -18.10 9.12 11.46
N MET A 102 -17.65 9.06 12.71
CA MET A 102 -16.75 8.00 13.17
C MET A 102 -17.41 6.63 13.20
N ASP A 103 -18.74 6.54 13.35
CA ASP A 103 -19.45 5.27 13.36
C ASP A 103 -19.40 4.59 11.98
N MET A 104 -19.59 5.36 10.91
CA MET A 104 -19.43 4.91 9.54
C MET A 104 -17.98 4.53 9.24
N VAL A 105 -17.00 5.30 9.72
CA VAL A 105 -15.57 4.94 9.57
C VAL A 105 -15.26 3.63 10.30
N ASN A 106 -15.73 3.48 11.52
CA ASN A 106 -15.55 2.26 12.31
C ASN A 106 -16.19 1.06 11.60
N TYR A 107 -17.35 1.24 10.98
CA TYR A 107 -18.00 0.22 10.15
C TYR A 107 -17.16 -0.15 8.91
N ILE A 108 -16.63 0.84 8.18
CA ILE A 108 -15.75 0.64 7.02
C ILE A 108 -14.51 -0.18 7.42
N ILE A 109 -13.86 0.19 8.52
CA ILE A 109 -12.65 -0.46 9.02
C ILE A 109 -12.95 -1.85 9.57
N ALA A 110 -14.06 -2.04 10.29
CA ALA A 110 -14.47 -3.35 10.80
C ALA A 110 -14.71 -4.36 9.66
N ASN A 111 -15.35 -3.91 8.58
CA ASN A 111 -15.60 -4.74 7.40
C ASN A 111 -14.34 -5.04 6.57
N ASN A 112 -13.30 -4.22 6.68
CA ASN A 112 -12.02 -4.50 6.03
C ASN A 112 -10.83 -3.93 6.82
N PRO A 113 -10.34 -4.65 7.85
CA PRO A 113 -9.28 -4.17 8.73
C PRO A 113 -7.95 -3.90 8.02
N SER A 114 -7.76 -4.51 6.85
CA SER A 114 -6.58 -4.33 5.98
C SER A 114 -6.33 -2.87 5.60
N ILE A 115 -7.36 -2.01 5.65
CA ILE A 115 -7.24 -0.57 5.33
C ILE A 115 -6.19 0.11 6.21
N ARG A 116 -6.07 -0.28 7.49
CA ARG A 116 -5.07 0.27 8.43
C ARG A 116 -3.62 0.06 7.99
N ASN A 117 -3.39 -0.97 7.17
CA ASN A 117 -2.05 -1.33 6.70
C ASN A 117 -1.72 -0.72 5.32
N ILE A 118 -2.67 -0.03 4.69
CA ILE A 118 -2.44 0.62 3.40
C ILE A 118 -1.59 1.87 3.62
N HIS A 119 -0.62 2.09 2.72
CA HIS A 119 0.09 3.37 2.68
C HIS A 119 -0.88 4.52 2.42
N ILE A 120 -0.81 5.57 3.24
CA ILE A 120 -1.77 6.68 3.21
C ILE A 120 -1.85 7.37 1.84
N THR A 121 -0.73 7.49 1.12
CA THR A 121 -0.71 8.05 -0.24
C THR A 121 -1.54 7.23 -1.22
N LYS A 122 -1.41 5.90 -1.18
CA LYS A 122 -2.24 5.00 -2.00
C LYS A 122 -3.72 5.11 -1.61
N LEU A 123 -4.01 5.21 -0.31
CA LEU A 123 -5.38 5.36 0.18
C LEU A 123 -5.98 6.69 -0.32
N GLN A 124 -5.22 7.77 -0.22
CA GLN A 124 -5.58 9.09 -0.76
C GLN A 124 -5.89 9.01 -2.25
N ASP A 125 -4.98 8.47 -3.08
CA ASP A 125 -5.17 8.38 -4.53
C ASP A 125 -6.44 7.60 -4.89
N SER A 126 -6.75 6.55 -4.11
CA SER A 126 -7.95 5.74 -4.30
C SER A 126 -9.22 6.50 -3.92
N LEU A 127 -9.22 7.21 -2.79
CA LEU A 127 -10.34 8.03 -2.35
C LEU A 127 -10.60 9.19 -3.31
N ASP A 128 -9.56 9.93 -3.71
CA ASP A 128 -9.66 11.04 -4.66
C ASP A 128 -10.25 10.56 -5.99
N TYR A 129 -9.83 9.38 -6.46
CA TYR A 129 -10.40 8.79 -7.66
C TYR A 129 -11.90 8.49 -7.50
N PHE A 130 -12.33 7.81 -6.44
CA PHE A 130 -13.76 7.51 -6.27
C PHE A 130 -14.63 8.75 -6.02
N LEU A 131 -14.14 9.69 -5.22
CA LEU A 131 -14.85 10.95 -4.95
C LEU A 131 -14.99 11.80 -6.23
N SER A 132 -13.97 11.84 -7.09
CA SER A 132 -14.05 12.55 -8.38
C SER A 132 -15.05 11.94 -9.36
N LEU A 133 -15.35 10.64 -9.23
CA LEU A 133 -16.41 9.96 -9.96
C LEU A 133 -17.80 10.14 -9.32
N GLY A 134 -17.89 10.87 -8.19
CA GLY A 134 -19.14 11.13 -7.47
C GLY A 134 -19.57 10.02 -6.51
N TYR A 135 -18.71 9.06 -6.21
CA TYR A 135 -19.00 8.08 -5.15
C TYR A 135 -18.91 8.74 -3.78
N THR A 136 -19.73 8.25 -2.85
CA THR A 136 -19.85 8.79 -1.48
C THR A 136 -19.33 7.79 -0.45
N ALA A 137 -19.23 8.22 0.81
CA ALA A 137 -18.90 7.36 1.95
C ALA A 137 -19.76 6.08 1.99
N TYR A 138 -21.05 6.21 1.68
CA TYR A 138 -21.98 5.08 1.64
C TYR A 138 -21.59 4.00 0.62
N HIS A 139 -21.19 4.41 -0.59
CA HIS A 139 -20.74 3.49 -1.63
C HIS A 139 -19.45 2.76 -1.23
N ILE A 140 -18.53 3.48 -0.57
CA ILE A 140 -17.28 2.93 -0.03
C ILE A 140 -17.58 1.97 1.13
N ALA A 141 -18.53 2.29 2.01
CA ALA A 141 -18.95 1.44 3.12
C ALA A 141 -19.57 0.12 2.66
N GLN A 142 -20.25 0.09 1.51
CA GLN A 142 -20.75 -1.16 0.92
C GLN A 142 -19.64 -2.04 0.32
N ALA A 143 -18.51 -1.47 -0.07
CA ALA A 143 -17.39 -2.23 -0.63
C ALA A 143 -16.01 -1.71 -0.14
N PRO A 144 -15.70 -1.77 1.17
CA PRO A 144 -14.47 -1.18 1.72
C PRO A 144 -13.18 -1.76 1.14
N ARG A 145 -13.26 -3.01 0.65
CA ARG A 145 -12.16 -3.72 -0.01
C ARG A 145 -11.64 -2.99 -1.25
N VAL A 146 -12.45 -2.14 -1.88
CA VAL A 146 -12.06 -1.40 -3.08
C VAL A 146 -10.84 -0.51 -2.84
N LEU A 147 -10.66 0.00 -1.61
CA LEU A 147 -9.52 0.81 -1.20
C LEU A 147 -8.21 0.00 -1.12
N CYS A 148 -8.29 -1.32 -0.96
CA CYS A 148 -7.12 -2.19 -0.91
C CYS A 148 -6.58 -2.55 -2.29
N ASN A 149 -7.41 -2.49 -3.33
CA ASN A 149 -7.01 -2.86 -4.69
C ASN A 149 -5.91 -1.92 -5.22
N SER A 150 -5.22 -2.33 -6.29
CA SER A 150 -4.35 -1.38 -6.98
C SER A 150 -5.23 -0.36 -7.71
N LEU A 151 -4.87 0.92 -7.67
CA LEU A 151 -5.62 1.96 -8.37
C LEU A 151 -5.65 1.67 -9.89
N GLN A 152 -4.58 1.11 -10.43
CA GLN A 152 -4.48 0.71 -11.83
C GLN A 152 -5.57 -0.30 -12.21
N THR A 153 -5.69 -1.40 -11.47
CA THR A 153 -6.71 -2.43 -11.73
C THR A 153 -8.12 -1.87 -11.54
N THR A 154 -8.32 -1.00 -10.57
CA THR A 154 -9.61 -0.32 -10.37
C THR A 154 -9.97 0.54 -11.59
N LYS A 155 -9.04 1.35 -12.10
CA LYS A 155 -9.24 2.21 -13.27
C LYS A 155 -9.51 1.40 -14.54
N GLU A 156 -8.74 0.34 -14.78
CA GLU A 156 -8.93 -0.58 -15.90
C GLU A 156 -10.36 -1.15 -15.91
N ARG A 157 -10.80 -1.70 -14.76
CA ARG A 157 -12.15 -2.25 -14.63
C ARG A 157 -13.24 -1.21 -14.77
N MET A 158 -13.02 -0.01 -14.25
CA MET A 158 -13.98 1.09 -14.36
C MET A 158 -14.15 1.53 -15.82
N ASN A 159 -13.04 1.67 -16.56
CA ASN A 159 -13.06 2.02 -17.98
C ASN A 159 -13.80 0.96 -18.80
N GLU A 160 -13.49 -0.32 -18.61
CA GLU A 160 -14.19 -1.42 -19.30
C GLU A 160 -15.71 -1.42 -19.09
N ILE A 161 -16.18 -0.96 -17.91
CA ILE A 161 -17.60 -0.86 -17.61
C ILE A 161 -18.21 0.43 -18.18
N ASN A 162 -17.49 1.54 -18.11
CA ASN A 162 -17.89 2.81 -18.71
C ASN A 162 -18.02 2.69 -20.24
N ASP A 163 -17.18 1.89 -20.89
CA ASP A 163 -17.25 1.60 -22.33
C ASP A 163 -18.55 0.89 -22.74
N LEU A 164 -19.24 0.24 -21.79
CA LEU A 164 -20.55 -0.37 -21.99
C LEU A 164 -21.71 0.61 -21.77
N ASP A 165 -21.41 1.87 -21.45
CA ASP A 165 -22.36 2.90 -21.07
C ASP A 165 -23.27 2.41 -19.92
N VAL A 166 -22.64 1.85 -18.90
CA VAL A 166 -23.28 1.37 -17.67
C VAL A 166 -22.73 2.14 -16.49
N LYS A 167 -23.60 2.90 -15.82
CA LYS A 167 -23.23 3.56 -14.55
C LYS A 167 -23.25 2.55 -13.41
N LEU A 168 -22.12 2.40 -12.72
CA LEU A 168 -22.03 1.56 -11.54
C LEU A 168 -22.59 2.26 -10.32
N ASN A 169 -23.70 1.73 -9.78
CA ASN A 169 -24.26 2.17 -8.50
C ASN A 169 -23.59 1.49 -7.30
N SER A 170 -22.78 0.44 -7.52
CA SER A 170 -22.09 -0.28 -6.46
C SER A 170 -20.67 -0.64 -6.86
N LEU A 171 -19.73 -0.46 -5.93
CA LEU A 171 -18.30 -0.74 -6.11
C LEU A 171 -17.94 -2.22 -5.87
N VAL A 172 -18.90 -3.05 -5.45
CA VAL A 172 -18.69 -4.47 -5.11
C VAL A 172 -18.09 -5.25 -6.28
N ILE A 173 -18.52 -4.95 -7.52
CA ILE A 173 -18.02 -5.64 -8.71
C ILE A 173 -16.52 -5.44 -8.93
N LEU A 174 -16.00 -4.26 -8.60
CA LEU A 174 -14.58 -3.94 -8.72
C LEU A 174 -13.71 -4.75 -7.75
N CYS A 175 -14.33 -5.33 -6.71
CA CYS A 175 -13.65 -6.13 -5.69
C CYS A 175 -13.63 -7.64 -6.00
N LYS A 176 -14.29 -8.08 -7.07
CA LYS A 176 -14.40 -9.50 -7.43
C LYS A 176 -13.10 -10.08 -7.98
N SER A 177 -12.96 -11.39 -7.90
CA SER A 177 -11.84 -12.11 -8.53
C SER A 177 -11.82 -11.87 -10.04
N LYS A 178 -10.68 -12.09 -10.71
CA LYS A 178 -10.57 -11.93 -12.17
C LYS A 178 -11.64 -12.75 -12.91
N THR A 179 -11.82 -14.01 -12.51
CA THR A 179 -12.78 -14.93 -13.11
C THR A 179 -14.24 -14.47 -12.94
N GLU A 180 -14.63 -14.07 -11.73
CA GLU A 180 -16.00 -13.57 -11.47
C GLU A 180 -16.27 -12.25 -12.17
N TYR A 181 -15.28 -11.35 -12.15
CA TYR A 181 -15.36 -10.06 -12.83
C TYR A 181 -15.56 -10.25 -14.35
N SER A 182 -14.77 -11.11 -15.00
CA SER A 182 -14.93 -11.42 -16.42
C SER A 182 -16.30 -12.03 -16.74
N LYS A 183 -16.80 -12.95 -15.90
CA LYS A 183 -18.15 -13.51 -16.06
C LYS A 183 -19.22 -12.42 -16.02
N HIS A 184 -19.11 -11.48 -15.09
CA HIS A 184 -20.03 -10.36 -14.97
C HIS A 184 -19.94 -9.42 -16.18
N LEU A 185 -18.73 -9.11 -16.65
CA LEU A 185 -18.52 -8.27 -17.82
C LEU A 185 -19.13 -8.91 -19.08
N THR A 186 -18.93 -10.22 -19.30
CA THR A 186 -19.58 -10.96 -20.40
C THR A 186 -21.10 -10.93 -20.27
N TYR A 187 -21.65 -11.05 -19.05
CA TYR A 187 -23.09 -10.92 -18.82
C TYR A 187 -23.60 -9.53 -19.21
N LEU A 188 -22.91 -8.46 -18.84
CA LEU A 188 -23.27 -7.08 -19.20
C LEU A 188 -23.21 -6.85 -20.72
N ARG A 189 -22.16 -7.34 -21.40
CA ARG A 189 -22.03 -7.26 -22.86
C ARG A 189 -23.19 -7.94 -23.59
N ARG A 190 -23.56 -9.15 -23.16
CA ARG A 190 -24.72 -9.88 -23.72
C ARG A 190 -26.02 -9.10 -23.55
N ARG A 191 -26.25 -8.49 -22.39
CA ARG A 191 -27.46 -7.71 -22.10
C ARG A 191 -27.58 -6.46 -22.99
N LYS A 192 -26.45 -5.86 -23.39
CA LYS A 192 -26.40 -4.72 -24.33
C LYS A 192 -26.38 -5.14 -25.80
N GLY A 193 -26.42 -6.44 -26.11
CA GLY A 193 -26.40 -6.94 -27.49
C GLY A 193 -25.02 -6.82 -28.18
N ILE A 194 -23.95 -6.57 -27.43
CA ILE A 194 -22.59 -6.45 -27.96
C ILE A 194 -22.01 -7.86 -28.13
N LYS A 195 -21.68 -8.25 -29.37
CA LYS A 195 -21.01 -9.53 -29.66
C LYS A 195 -19.58 -9.49 -29.11
N ASP A 196 -19.19 -10.52 -28.35
CA ASP A 196 -17.81 -10.68 -27.86
C ASP A 196 -16.88 -10.96 -29.06
N SER A 197 -16.11 -9.96 -29.50
CA SER A 197 -15.07 -10.11 -30.54
C SER A 197 -13.96 -11.10 -30.17
N SER A 198 -13.95 -11.65 -28.95
CA SER A 198 -12.99 -12.66 -28.51
C SER A 198 -13.36 -14.09 -28.88
N LYS A 199 -14.57 -14.36 -29.42
CA LYS A 199 -14.95 -15.70 -29.90
C LYS A 199 -14.73 -15.93 -31.40
N ASP A 200 -14.60 -14.87 -32.20
CA ASP A 200 -14.50 -15.03 -33.67
C ASP A 200 -13.09 -15.45 -34.13
N LEU A 201 -12.05 -15.23 -33.31
CA LEU A 201 -10.67 -15.63 -33.62
C LEU A 201 -10.39 -17.14 -33.48
N ILE A 202 -11.27 -17.89 -32.83
CA ILE A 202 -11.10 -19.35 -32.64
C ILE A 202 -11.89 -20.12 -33.72
N THR A 203 -12.99 -19.57 -34.22
CA THR A 203 -13.81 -20.23 -35.25
C THR A 203 -13.25 -20.09 -36.67
N GLU A 204 -12.49 -19.03 -36.99
CA GLU A 204 -11.86 -18.90 -38.32
C GLU A 204 -10.64 -19.81 -38.53
N LYS A 205 -9.96 -20.25 -37.46
CA LYS A 205 -8.80 -21.18 -37.56
C LYS A 205 -9.17 -22.65 -37.69
N VAL A 206 -10.44 -23.02 -37.49
CA VAL A 206 -10.90 -24.42 -37.58
C VAL A 206 -11.50 -24.74 -38.95
N ASN A 207 -11.96 -23.74 -39.71
CA ASN A 207 -12.54 -23.92 -41.04
C ASN A 207 -11.58 -23.67 -42.23
N SER A 208 -10.28 -23.49 -41.97
CA SER A 208 -9.24 -23.39 -43.01
C SER A 208 -8.28 -24.59 -42.98
N LYS A 209 -8.84 -25.80 -43.03
CA LYS A 209 -8.10 -27.02 -43.37
C LYS A 209 -8.90 -27.86 -44.33
#